data_AF-A0A7W6FPI3-F1
#
_entry.id   AF-A0A7W6FPI3-F1
#
_cell.length_a   1.000
_cell.length_b   1.000
_cell.length_c   1.000
_cell.angle_alpha   90.00
_cell.angle_beta   90.00
_cell.angle_gamma   90.00
#
_symmetry.space_group_name_H-M   'P 1'
#
loop_
_entity.id
_entity.type
_entity.pdbx_description
1 polymer ?
#
loop_
_entity_poly.entity_id
_entity_poly.type
_entity_poly.pdbx_seq_one_letter_code
_entity_poly.pdbx_strand_id
1 'polypeptide(L)'
;MNDAKGTYHCFAGETGVITYDGTFPIRDLAGGWHRLLTTGGKWVYAPIRSFGRQRLWRIELTRNGVSKTIRATDGHEWLIRDRASKVRTDQLLPGARLQAVFPARRSIEVDPEGVRHGIVFGDGTLTPDCAVVDLHGEKIDDLLRWFPNHPTWTGTRAEGQPYIKVRGLCPLMKSLPVATASPAYLAGFIAGYLATDGHIAKDGSVTLDCKEAETLEGVRTICHKLGIGTYGVRQHMRLGYGEKPSAICRINFPAGAVCSKLLLRPTALARLASSTKRFARLRWQVVSVEPTDDIEEVFCANVIGTHAFAIEDNILTGNCHGCGAGGDAIRFLMDKESMRFTEAVEWLLGDSLPVISDEERTRRREQSAADLAARVELARSIWARSVPAAGTPAEVYARSRGITMPLPSTVRFVMTPRWRNEETGEVGRDSPAMACALQDATGRLVGVQCIFLAEGGRRKYERVRADGSKAKAKLTFGVVVGSTFRIGPDVDHILLCEGPEDGLTLRQQAPDKTVWVSCGTAMLSQVGLPSHIESITLAGDNGAAGRKAVDDATAAYLKLGLSVNSIFPDDGFKDWNDQLRGVRG
;
A
#
# COMPACT_ATOMS: atom_id res chain seq x y z
N MET A 1 13.90 -29.23 17.03
CA MET A 1 13.85 -28.22 18.13
C MET A 1 14.94 -27.19 17.83
N ASN A 2 14.69 -25.96 17.37
CA ASN A 2 13.50 -25.11 17.42
C ASN A 2 13.27 -24.39 16.07
N ASP A 3 12.27 -24.85 15.32
CA ASP A 3 11.61 -24.10 14.24
C ASP A 3 10.62 -23.07 14.82
N ALA A 4 11.08 -22.26 15.79
CA ALA A 4 10.22 -21.39 16.61
C ALA A 4 10.58 -19.90 16.56
N LYS A 5 11.33 -19.44 15.54
CA LYS A 5 11.56 -18.00 15.34
C LYS A 5 10.69 -17.48 14.19
N GLY A 6 9.40 -17.31 14.48
CA GLY A 6 8.59 -16.31 13.77
C GLY A 6 9.18 -14.94 14.09
N THR A 7 10.17 -14.48 13.30
CA THR A 7 10.82 -13.19 13.49
C THR A 7 9.85 -12.09 13.07
N TYR A 8 9.09 -11.59 14.03
CA TYR A 8 8.28 -10.39 13.87
C TYR A 8 9.08 -9.18 14.36
N HIS A 9 9.03 -8.09 13.60
CA HIS A 9 9.79 -6.85 13.80
C HIS A 9 8.86 -5.78 14.37
N CYS A 10 8.78 -5.69 15.70
CA CYS A 10 7.66 -5.05 16.39
C CYS A 10 8.08 -4.05 17.47
N PHE A 11 7.11 -3.23 17.89
CA PHE A 11 7.21 -2.22 18.93
C PHE A 11 6.48 -2.64 20.20
N ALA A 12 6.89 -2.06 21.33
CA ALA A 12 6.13 -2.09 22.57
C ALA A 12 4.82 -1.29 22.44
N GLY A 13 3.79 -1.68 23.19
CA GLY A 13 2.41 -1.22 22.99
C GLY A 13 2.17 0.28 23.18
N GLU A 14 2.99 0.96 23.97
CA GLU A 14 2.92 2.40 24.21
C GLU A 14 3.42 3.25 23.04
N THR A 15 4.11 2.65 22.06
CA THR A 15 4.71 3.38 20.94
C THR A 15 3.64 4.14 20.16
N GLY A 16 3.69 5.47 20.18
CA GLY A 16 2.75 6.31 19.43
C GLY A 16 2.92 6.15 17.93
N VAL A 17 1.84 5.86 17.20
CA VAL A 17 1.82 5.78 15.73
C VAL A 17 1.10 6.98 15.17
N ILE A 18 1.69 7.64 14.16
CA ILE A 18 1.04 8.77 13.49
C ILE A 18 0.01 8.21 12.50
N THR A 19 -1.27 8.40 12.84
CA THR A 19 -2.41 8.13 11.96
C THR A 19 -2.97 9.44 11.39
N TYR A 20 -3.84 9.34 10.39
CA TYR A 20 -4.52 10.51 9.83
C TYR A 20 -5.42 11.24 10.85
N ASP A 21 -5.91 10.50 11.84
CA ASP A 21 -6.90 10.98 12.81
C ASP A 21 -6.28 11.31 14.18
N GLY A 22 -4.97 11.15 14.32
CA GLY A 22 -4.23 11.48 15.54
C GLY A 22 -3.02 10.58 15.74
N THR A 23 -2.31 10.81 16.85
CA THR A 23 -1.24 9.92 17.30
C THR A 23 -1.75 9.09 18.46
N PHE A 24 -1.70 7.77 18.33
CA PHE A 24 -2.23 6.85 19.34
C PHE A 24 -1.21 5.74 19.66
N PRO A 25 -1.21 5.20 20.89
CA PRO A 25 -0.43 4.01 21.22
C PRO A 25 -0.73 2.87 20.24
N ILE A 26 0.31 2.18 19.76
CA ILE A 26 0.16 1.12 18.75
C ILE A 26 -0.73 -0.04 19.24
N ARG A 27 -0.79 -0.28 20.56
CA ARG A 27 -1.67 -1.27 21.18
C ARG A 27 -3.15 -0.96 20.92
N ASP A 28 -3.54 0.31 21.05
CA ASP A 28 -4.93 0.74 20.94
C ASP A 28 -5.44 0.68 19.48
N LEU A 29 -4.50 0.65 18.54
CA LEU A 29 -4.77 0.51 17.10
C LEU A 29 -4.84 -0.95 16.65
N ALA A 30 -4.40 -1.90 17.48
CA ALA A 30 -4.28 -3.30 17.10
C ALA A 30 -5.64 -3.95 16.78
N GLY A 31 -5.69 -4.75 15.71
CA GLY A 31 -6.90 -5.37 15.20
C GLY A 31 -7.69 -4.49 14.23
N GLY A 32 -7.32 -3.21 14.07
CA GLY A 32 -7.94 -2.27 13.14
C GLY A 32 -7.10 -1.95 11.91
N TRP A 33 -7.75 -1.28 10.95
CA TRP A 33 -7.15 -0.67 9.76
C TRP A 33 -7.07 0.84 9.92
N HIS A 34 -5.89 1.41 9.68
CA HIS A 34 -5.61 2.82 9.95
C HIS A 34 -4.85 3.45 8.80
N ARG A 35 -5.09 4.74 8.54
CA ARG A 35 -4.28 5.53 7.59
C ARG A 35 -2.98 5.95 8.25
N LEU A 36 -1.89 5.30 7.88
CA LEU A 36 -0.57 5.55 8.45
C LEU A 36 0.25 6.45 7.53
N LEU A 37 1.02 7.35 8.12
CA LEU A 37 1.98 8.16 7.39
C LEU A 37 3.17 7.28 6.97
N THR A 38 3.56 7.31 5.70
CA THR A 38 4.64 6.49 5.13
C THR A 38 5.61 7.32 4.28
N THR A 39 6.61 6.65 3.69
CA THR A 39 7.67 7.21 2.85
C THR A 39 7.14 8.26 1.86
N GLY A 40 7.83 9.39 1.78
CA GLY A 40 7.45 10.51 0.91
C GLY A 40 6.29 11.36 1.44
N GLY A 41 5.85 11.15 2.68
CA GLY A 41 4.77 11.92 3.30
C GLY A 41 3.38 11.51 2.84
N LYS A 42 3.25 10.30 2.31
CA LYS A 42 1.98 9.73 1.83
C LYS A 42 1.21 9.09 2.98
N TRP A 43 -0.11 9.04 2.86
CA TRP A 43 -0.98 8.31 3.78
C TRP A 43 -1.39 7.00 3.11
N VAL A 44 -1.25 5.87 3.81
CA VAL A 44 -1.60 4.53 3.31
C VAL A 44 -2.41 3.79 4.36
N TYR A 45 -3.51 3.16 3.97
CA TYR A 45 -4.25 2.27 4.84
C TYR A 45 -3.48 0.97 5.08
N ALA A 46 -3.29 0.62 6.35
CA ALA A 46 -2.62 -0.61 6.75
C ALA A 46 -3.20 -1.15 8.06
N PRO A 47 -3.21 -2.48 8.26
CA PRO A 47 -3.63 -3.07 9.51
C PRO A 47 -2.50 -2.98 10.53
N ILE A 48 -2.86 -2.80 11.80
CA ILE A 48 -1.94 -2.97 12.93
C ILE A 48 -2.33 -4.26 13.65
N ARG A 49 -1.33 -5.10 13.96
CA ARG A 49 -1.54 -6.42 14.57
C ARG A 49 -0.65 -6.62 15.78
N SER A 50 -1.12 -7.45 16.70
CA SER A 50 -0.30 -8.07 17.75
C SER A 50 0.49 -9.23 17.18
N PHE A 51 1.74 -9.38 17.63
CA PHE A 51 2.68 -10.42 17.22
C PHE A 51 3.20 -11.22 18.42
N GLY A 52 2.36 -11.32 19.45
CA GLY A 52 2.67 -12.09 20.67
C GLY A 52 3.68 -11.39 21.57
N ARG A 53 4.21 -12.13 22.55
CA ARG A 53 5.12 -11.60 23.57
C ARG A 53 6.58 -11.81 23.17
N GLN A 54 7.37 -10.76 23.20
CA GLN A 54 8.78 -10.78 22.76
C GLN A 54 9.65 -9.90 23.66
N ARG A 55 10.96 -10.21 23.70
CA ARG A 55 11.96 -9.43 24.44
C ARG A 55 12.17 -8.08 23.76
N LEU A 56 12.17 -7.00 24.55
CA LEU A 56 12.36 -5.64 24.07
C LEU A 56 13.79 -5.16 24.27
N TRP A 57 14.18 -4.22 23.42
CA TRP A 57 15.39 -3.42 23.51
C TRP A 57 15.02 -1.98 23.77
N ARG A 58 15.87 -1.28 24.52
CA ARG A 58 15.76 0.14 24.79
C ARG A 58 16.64 0.91 23.81
N ILE A 59 16.03 1.81 23.06
CA ILE A 59 16.70 2.71 22.11
C ILE A 59 16.57 4.14 22.64
N GLU A 60 17.68 4.71 23.11
CA GLU A 60 17.75 6.10 23.52
C GLU A 60 18.07 6.99 22.33
N LEU A 61 17.27 8.04 22.13
CA LEU A 61 17.38 8.98 21.01
C LEU A 61 17.53 10.40 21.53
N THR A 62 18.19 11.25 20.73
CA THR A 62 18.26 12.69 20.98
C THR A 62 18.01 13.53 19.72
N ARG A 63 17.34 14.67 19.88
CA ARG A 63 17.15 15.69 18.85
C ARG A 63 17.03 17.07 19.48
N ASN A 64 17.91 17.99 19.10
CA ASN A 64 17.88 19.39 19.59
C ASN A 64 17.83 19.51 21.12
N GLY A 65 18.61 18.69 21.83
CA GLY A 65 18.66 18.68 23.30
C GLY A 65 17.48 18.00 23.99
N VAL A 66 16.55 17.41 23.23
CA VAL A 66 15.45 16.60 23.74
C VAL A 66 15.85 15.13 23.63
N SER A 67 15.61 14.36 24.69
CA SER A 67 15.81 12.91 24.71
C SER A 67 14.48 12.18 24.61
N LYS A 68 14.52 10.96 24.06
CA LYS A 68 13.37 10.08 23.90
C LYS A 68 13.81 8.63 23.94
N THR A 69 13.04 7.80 24.63
CA THR A 69 13.23 6.35 24.64
C THR A 69 12.20 5.70 23.72
N ILE A 70 12.63 4.70 22.94
CA ILE A 70 11.75 3.80 22.18
C ILE A 70 12.06 2.36 22.59
N ARG A 71 11.02 1.53 22.69
CA ARG A 71 11.14 0.11 22.98
C ARG A 71 10.69 -0.74 21.79
N ALA A 72 11.59 -1.56 21.26
CA ALA A 72 11.33 -2.39 20.09
C ALA A 72 12.05 -3.75 20.17
N THR A 73 11.63 -4.72 19.39
CA THR A 73 12.31 -6.02 19.27
C THR A 73 13.69 -5.89 18.63
N ASP A 74 14.57 -6.87 18.89
CA ASP A 74 15.94 -6.95 18.34
C ASP A 74 15.99 -6.87 16.81
N GLY A 75 15.02 -7.49 16.14
CA GLY A 75 14.91 -7.52 14.69
C GLY A 75 14.23 -6.29 14.07
N HIS A 76 13.70 -5.36 14.87
CA HIS A 76 12.96 -4.21 14.31
C HIS A 76 13.82 -3.38 13.34
N GLU A 77 13.27 -3.04 12.18
CA GLU A 77 14.02 -2.38 11.12
C GLU A 77 13.90 -0.85 11.16
N TRP A 78 15.02 -0.16 11.00
CA TRP A 78 15.14 1.29 11.02
C TRP A 78 15.66 1.83 9.69
N LEU A 79 15.06 2.91 9.21
CA LEU A 79 15.57 3.64 8.05
C LEU A 79 16.57 4.69 8.54
N ILE A 80 17.81 4.59 8.09
CA ILE A 80 18.89 5.49 8.49
C ILE A 80 19.17 6.47 7.35
N ARG A 81 19.42 7.73 7.71
CA ARG A 81 19.81 8.76 6.76
C ARG A 81 21.05 8.32 5.96
N ASP A 82 21.05 8.61 4.66
CA ASP A 82 22.16 8.36 3.73
C ASP A 82 22.54 6.87 3.61
N ARG A 83 21.64 5.96 4.01
CA ARG A 83 21.79 4.51 3.86
C ARG A 83 20.60 3.94 3.09
N ALA A 84 20.88 3.20 2.02
CA ALA A 84 19.83 2.58 1.19
C ALA A 84 19.16 1.39 1.89
N SER A 85 19.94 0.63 2.69
CA SER A 85 19.44 -0.51 3.44
C SER A 85 18.92 -0.12 4.83
N LYS A 86 17.86 -0.82 5.25
CA LYS A 86 17.35 -0.75 6.62
C LYS A 86 18.34 -1.43 7.57
N VAL A 87 18.31 -1.03 8.85
CA VAL A 87 19.20 -1.54 9.90
C VAL A 87 18.34 -2.11 11.03
N ARG A 88 18.65 -3.31 11.50
CA ARG A 88 17.96 -3.92 12.64
C ARG A 88 18.34 -3.25 13.95
N THR A 89 17.49 -3.32 14.96
CA THR A 89 17.75 -2.76 16.30
C THR A 89 19.04 -3.32 16.90
N ASP A 90 19.28 -4.63 16.84
CA ASP A 90 20.51 -5.27 17.33
C ASP A 90 21.79 -4.85 16.57
N GLN A 91 21.64 -4.21 15.42
CA GLN A 91 22.72 -3.68 14.58
C GLN A 91 22.74 -2.15 14.55
N LEU A 92 21.85 -1.50 15.30
CA LEU A 92 21.71 -0.05 15.31
C LEU A 92 22.77 0.57 16.22
N LEU A 93 23.64 1.39 15.63
CA LEU A 93 24.79 1.96 16.35
C LEU A 93 24.51 3.38 16.87
N PRO A 94 25.10 3.77 18.02
CA PRO A 94 25.15 5.15 18.46
C PRO A 94 25.63 6.11 17.37
N GLY A 95 25.06 7.31 17.32
CA GLY A 95 25.36 8.32 16.32
C GLY A 95 24.54 8.20 15.02
N ALA A 96 23.91 7.05 14.76
CA ALA A 96 23.03 6.85 13.60
C ALA A 96 21.86 7.85 13.62
N ARG A 97 21.46 8.36 12.45
CA ARG A 97 20.38 9.34 12.33
C ARG A 97 19.16 8.71 11.66
N LEU A 98 18.08 8.55 12.42
CA LEU A 98 16.84 7.96 11.92
C LEU A 98 16.18 8.88 10.88
N GLN A 99 15.65 8.30 9.82
CA GLN A 99 14.98 9.04 8.77
C GLN A 99 13.71 9.69 9.33
N ALA A 100 13.49 10.96 8.99
CA ALA A 100 12.28 11.69 9.37
C ALA A 100 11.30 11.74 8.20
N VAL A 101 10.01 11.73 8.50
CA VAL A 101 8.94 11.87 7.50
C VAL A 101 7.86 12.82 8.00
N PHE A 102 7.42 13.72 7.13
CA PHE A 102 6.33 14.64 7.41
C PHE A 102 5.27 14.47 6.30
N PRO A 103 4.00 14.76 6.59
CA PRO A 103 2.96 14.76 5.56
C PRO A 103 3.33 15.62 4.36
N ALA A 104 3.00 15.13 3.15
CA ALA A 104 3.32 15.82 1.91
C ALA A 104 2.65 17.21 1.89
N ARG A 105 3.42 18.23 1.49
CA ARG A 105 2.92 19.61 1.39
C ARG A 105 1.80 19.71 0.36
N ARG A 106 0.77 20.46 0.70
CA ARG A 106 -0.36 20.77 -0.18
C ARG A 106 -0.43 22.26 -0.43
N SER A 107 -1.08 22.68 -1.52
CA SER A 107 -1.46 24.09 -1.65
C SER A 107 -2.44 24.42 -0.54
N ILE A 108 -2.22 25.53 0.14
CA ILE A 108 -3.06 26.00 1.22
C ILE A 108 -3.83 27.22 0.72
N GLU A 109 -5.14 27.19 0.90
CA GLU A 109 -6.01 28.37 0.86
C GLU A 109 -6.62 28.55 2.26
N VAL A 110 -6.88 29.79 2.65
CA VAL A 110 -7.43 30.12 3.97
C VAL A 110 -8.86 30.62 3.81
N ASP A 111 -9.78 29.98 4.53
CA ASP A 111 -11.17 30.42 4.62
C ASP A 111 -11.31 31.49 5.73
N PRO A 112 -11.90 32.67 5.44
CA PRO A 112 -12.16 33.70 6.44
C PRO A 112 -12.91 33.23 7.69
N GLU A 113 -13.85 32.27 7.58
CA GLU A 113 -14.56 31.75 8.76
C GLU A 113 -13.64 30.91 9.65
N GLY A 114 -12.76 30.11 9.04
CA GLY A 114 -11.71 29.41 9.75
C GLY A 114 -10.77 30.38 10.47
N VAL A 115 -10.36 31.46 9.80
CA VAL A 115 -9.53 32.51 10.39
C VAL A 115 -10.19 33.13 11.61
N ARG A 116 -11.47 33.51 11.51
CA ARG A 116 -12.25 34.00 12.65
C ARG A 116 -12.23 33.01 13.81
N HIS A 117 -12.53 31.74 13.53
CA HIS A 117 -12.51 30.70 14.55
C HIS A 117 -11.14 30.65 15.24
N GLY A 118 -10.03 30.59 14.49
CA GLY A 118 -8.68 30.57 15.07
C GLY A 118 -8.37 31.77 15.98
N ILE A 119 -8.81 32.97 15.59
CA ILE A 119 -8.63 34.19 16.39
C ILE A 119 -9.44 34.09 17.70
N VAL A 120 -10.70 33.68 17.62
CA VAL A 120 -11.56 33.50 18.80
C VAL A 120 -11.05 32.38 19.69
N PHE A 121 -10.54 31.30 19.12
CA PHE A 121 -9.99 30.18 19.86
C PHE A 121 -8.81 30.60 20.74
N GLY A 122 -7.90 31.42 20.18
CA GLY A 122 -6.74 31.92 20.91
C GLY A 122 -7.07 32.99 21.95
N ASP A 123 -7.53 34.16 21.50
CA ASP A 123 -7.71 35.34 22.35
C ASP A 123 -9.15 35.53 22.86
N GLY A 124 -10.09 34.69 22.46
CA GLY A 124 -11.50 34.85 22.83
C GLY A 124 -11.81 34.42 24.26
N THR A 125 -12.84 35.05 24.84
CA THR A 125 -13.40 34.76 26.16
C THR A 125 -14.90 34.46 26.03
N LEU A 126 -15.40 33.50 26.80
CA LEU A 126 -16.83 33.21 26.87
C LEU A 126 -17.52 34.18 27.83
N THR A 127 -18.64 34.74 27.37
CA THR A 127 -19.63 35.44 28.19
C THR A 127 -20.90 34.59 28.29
N PRO A 128 -21.87 34.90 29.16
CA PRO A 128 -23.11 34.14 29.26
C PRO A 128 -23.85 33.96 27.92
N ASP A 129 -23.76 34.96 27.02
CA ASP A 129 -24.56 34.99 25.79
C ASP A 129 -23.77 34.61 24.53
N CYS A 130 -22.46 34.83 24.51
CA CYS A 130 -21.63 34.66 23.31
C CYS A 130 -20.12 34.57 23.62
N ALA A 131 -19.31 34.23 22.63
CA ALA A 131 -17.88 34.51 22.67
C ALA A 131 -17.60 35.99 22.33
N VAL A 132 -16.54 36.53 22.92
CA VAL A 132 -16.03 37.88 22.64
C VAL A 132 -14.51 37.86 22.46
N VAL A 133 -13.96 38.79 21.69
CA VAL A 133 -12.50 38.97 21.52
C VAL A 133 -12.14 40.41 21.81
N ASP A 134 -11.09 40.63 22.59
CA ASP A 134 -10.52 41.96 22.84
C ASP A 134 -9.23 42.13 22.03
N LEU A 135 -9.25 43.05 21.06
CA LEU A 135 -8.11 43.38 20.20
C LEU A 135 -7.38 44.62 20.74
N HIS A 136 -6.04 44.56 20.75
CA HIS A 136 -5.16 45.56 21.35
C HIS A 136 -4.01 45.96 20.42
N GLY A 137 -3.64 47.24 20.41
CA GLY A 137 -2.49 47.76 19.66
C GLY A 137 -2.52 47.33 18.19
N GLU A 138 -1.39 46.86 17.65
CA GLU A 138 -1.25 46.40 16.26
C GLU A 138 -2.23 45.26 15.88
N LYS A 139 -2.73 44.48 16.85
CA LYS A 139 -3.73 43.43 16.56
C LYS A 139 -5.05 44.03 16.06
N ILE A 140 -5.36 45.27 16.39
CA ILE A 140 -6.55 45.97 15.88
C ILE A 140 -6.44 46.09 14.36
N ASP A 141 -5.34 46.64 13.86
CA ASP A 141 -5.14 46.87 12.42
C ASP A 141 -5.04 45.55 11.64
N ASP A 142 -4.39 44.55 12.22
CA ASP A 142 -4.15 43.27 11.57
C ASP A 142 -5.39 42.35 11.52
N LEU A 143 -6.18 42.33 12.61
CA LEU A 143 -7.18 41.29 12.86
C LEU A 143 -8.62 41.76 12.78
N LEU A 144 -8.91 43.05 13.01
CA LEU A 144 -10.29 43.54 13.04
C LEU A 144 -11.04 43.31 11.72
N ARG A 145 -10.33 43.38 10.59
CA ARG A 145 -10.88 43.13 9.24
C ARG A 145 -11.54 41.76 9.06
N TRP A 146 -11.21 40.78 9.91
CA TRP A 146 -11.83 39.46 9.88
C TRP A 146 -13.23 39.44 10.52
N PHE A 147 -13.70 40.56 11.09
CA PHE A 147 -15.00 40.66 11.75
C PHE A 147 -15.91 41.76 11.14
N PRO A 148 -16.12 41.79 9.82
CA PRO A 148 -16.79 42.93 9.14
C PRO A 148 -18.24 43.16 9.56
N ASN A 149 -18.94 42.13 10.07
CA ASN A 149 -20.37 42.17 10.40
C ASN A 149 -20.65 41.94 11.89
N HIS A 150 -19.64 42.02 12.75
CA HIS A 150 -19.81 41.84 14.20
C HIS A 150 -19.89 43.18 14.92
N PRO A 151 -20.76 43.33 15.93
CA PRO A 151 -20.77 44.52 16.78
C PRO A 151 -19.41 44.72 17.46
N THR A 152 -18.89 45.94 17.36
CA THR A 152 -17.64 46.36 18.00
C THR A 152 -17.90 47.44 19.03
N TRP A 153 -17.10 47.44 20.09
CA TRP A 153 -17.12 48.48 21.11
C TRP A 153 -15.69 48.91 21.43
N THR A 154 -15.46 50.21 21.45
CA THR A 154 -14.17 50.78 21.85
C THR A 154 -14.16 51.03 23.34
N GLY A 155 -13.15 50.52 24.02
CA GLY A 155 -12.93 50.72 25.44
C GLY A 155 -11.52 51.15 25.77
N THR A 156 -11.31 51.51 27.03
CA THR A 156 -10.01 51.88 27.57
C THR A 156 -9.72 51.01 28.79
N ARG A 157 -8.54 50.38 28.86
CA ARG A 157 -8.10 49.63 30.05
C ARG A 157 -7.71 50.58 31.19
N ALA A 158 -7.52 50.04 32.40
CA ALA A 158 -7.14 50.81 33.60
C ALA A 158 -5.89 51.70 33.41
N GLU A 159 -4.98 51.31 32.50
CA GLU A 159 -3.73 52.01 32.18
C GLU A 159 -3.87 53.00 30.99
N GLY A 160 -5.09 53.32 30.55
CA GLY A 160 -5.34 54.27 29.46
C GLY A 160 -5.18 53.69 28.04
N GLN A 161 -4.84 52.40 27.90
CA GLN A 161 -4.66 51.78 26.59
C GLN A 161 -6.01 51.46 25.92
N PRO A 162 -6.24 51.89 24.66
CA PRO A 162 -7.47 51.60 23.94
C PRO A 162 -7.53 50.14 23.48
N TYR A 163 -8.75 49.61 23.39
CA TYR A 163 -9.02 48.30 22.82
C TYR A 163 -10.35 48.27 22.08
N ILE A 164 -10.48 47.32 21.15
CA ILE A 164 -11.75 47.04 20.46
C ILE A 164 -12.24 45.67 20.87
N LYS A 165 -13.43 45.62 21.47
CA LYS A 165 -14.15 44.39 21.82
C LYS A 165 -15.08 44.01 20.68
N VAL A 166 -14.89 42.83 20.11
CA VAL A 166 -15.78 42.21 19.12
C VAL A 166 -16.77 41.29 19.86
N ARG A 167 -18.08 41.43 19.60
CA ARG A 167 -19.15 40.67 20.29
C ARG A 167 -20.01 39.84 19.33
N GLY A 168 -20.86 38.98 19.89
CA GLY A 168 -21.81 38.18 19.13
C GLY A 168 -21.15 37.04 18.36
N LEU A 169 -20.03 36.51 18.88
CA LEU A 169 -19.30 35.42 18.24
C LEU A 169 -19.82 34.08 18.76
N CYS A 170 -19.77 33.05 17.91
CA CYS A 170 -20.25 31.73 18.28
C CYS A 170 -19.42 31.12 19.42
N PRO A 171 -20.02 30.70 20.55
CA PRO A 171 -19.30 30.06 21.65
C PRO A 171 -18.48 28.83 21.26
N LEU A 172 -18.94 28.08 20.24
CA LEU A 172 -18.25 26.88 19.74
C LEU A 172 -16.87 27.18 19.15
N MET A 173 -16.57 28.44 18.81
CA MET A 173 -15.25 28.85 18.34
C MET A 173 -14.15 28.82 19.43
N LYS A 174 -14.50 28.47 20.68
CA LYS A 174 -13.54 28.18 21.76
C LYS A 174 -13.16 26.71 21.88
N SER A 175 -13.61 25.87 20.96
CA SER A 175 -13.23 24.46 20.86
C SER A 175 -12.43 24.22 19.59
N LEU A 176 -11.71 23.10 19.49
CA LEU A 176 -11.05 22.75 18.22
C LEU A 176 -12.09 22.54 17.11
N PRO A 177 -11.78 22.87 15.85
CA PRO A 177 -12.63 22.55 14.72
C PRO A 177 -12.95 21.05 14.63
N VAL A 178 -14.16 20.73 14.18
CA VAL A 178 -14.53 19.34 13.89
C VAL A 178 -13.62 18.74 12.83
N ALA A 179 -13.29 17.46 12.97
CA ALA A 179 -12.33 16.76 12.13
C ALA A 179 -12.72 16.67 10.64
N THR A 180 -14.01 16.87 10.33
CA THR A 180 -14.60 16.85 8.98
C THR A 180 -14.64 18.22 8.30
N ALA A 181 -14.19 19.29 8.98
CA ALA A 181 -14.13 20.62 8.39
C ALA A 181 -13.23 20.65 7.14
N SER A 182 -13.55 21.55 6.21
CA SER A 182 -12.81 21.66 4.96
C SER A 182 -11.34 22.01 5.20
N PRO A 183 -10.40 21.59 4.32
CA PRO A 183 -9.00 21.97 4.44
C PRO A 183 -8.78 23.48 4.51
N ALA A 184 -9.57 24.28 3.79
CA ALA A 184 -9.48 25.74 3.82
C ALA A 184 -9.91 26.33 5.17
N TYR A 185 -10.96 25.78 5.78
CA TYR A 185 -11.41 26.16 7.13
C TYR A 185 -10.35 25.80 8.18
N LEU A 186 -9.83 24.58 8.13
CA LEU A 186 -8.77 24.13 9.03
C LEU A 186 -7.49 24.97 8.89
N ALA A 187 -7.11 25.33 7.66
CA ALA A 187 -5.98 26.21 7.41
C ALA A 187 -6.23 27.63 7.94
N GLY A 188 -7.45 28.15 7.74
CA GLY A 188 -7.88 29.41 8.34
C GLY A 188 -7.77 29.37 9.86
N PHE A 189 -8.24 28.31 10.51
CA PHE A 189 -8.15 28.12 11.95
C PHE A 189 -6.69 28.17 12.44
N ILE A 190 -5.78 27.45 11.79
CA ILE A 190 -4.36 27.50 12.12
C ILE A 190 -3.78 28.90 11.93
N ALA A 191 -4.15 29.61 10.85
CA ALA A 191 -3.69 30.97 10.59
C ALA A 191 -4.17 31.97 11.65
N GLY A 192 -5.45 31.88 12.05
CA GLY A 192 -6.03 32.70 13.11
C GLY A 192 -5.37 32.44 14.46
N TYR A 193 -5.17 31.16 14.81
CA TYR A 193 -4.57 30.79 16.09
C TYR A 193 -3.07 31.17 16.17
N LEU A 194 -2.34 31.04 15.05
CA LEU A 194 -0.97 31.57 14.93
C LEU A 194 -0.91 33.10 15.06
N ALA A 195 -1.95 33.82 14.63
CA ALA A 195 -1.97 35.28 14.72
C ALA A 195 -2.16 35.78 16.15
N THR A 196 -2.86 35.02 17.00
CA THR A 196 -3.12 35.37 18.40
C THR A 196 -2.03 34.88 19.34
N ASP A 197 -1.72 33.59 19.29
CA ASP A 197 -0.85 32.87 20.24
C ASP A 197 0.43 32.31 19.61
N GLY A 198 0.59 32.46 18.30
CA GLY A 198 1.81 32.09 17.61
C GLY A 198 2.95 33.06 17.93
N HIS A 199 4.12 32.50 18.19
CA HIS A 199 5.35 33.26 18.32
C HIS A 199 6.31 32.94 17.18
N ILE A 200 6.81 33.98 16.52
CA ILE A 200 7.89 33.88 15.54
C ILE A 200 9.13 34.54 16.15
N ALA A 201 10.12 33.72 16.47
CA ALA A 201 11.40 34.15 16.98
C ALA A 201 12.20 34.89 15.89
N LYS A 202 13.24 35.64 16.30
CA LYS A 202 14.11 36.39 15.37
C LYS A 202 14.80 35.49 14.34
N ASP A 203 14.99 34.21 14.65
CA ASP A 203 15.58 33.23 13.75
C ASP A 203 14.56 32.58 12.79
N GLY A 204 13.30 33.03 12.81
CA GLY A 204 12.19 32.52 12.01
C GLY A 204 11.55 31.23 12.54
N SER A 205 11.94 30.75 13.72
CA SER A 205 11.29 29.59 14.34
C SER A 205 9.87 29.96 14.77
N VAL A 206 8.89 29.20 14.31
CA VAL A 206 7.48 29.37 14.66
C VAL A 206 7.11 28.39 15.78
N THR A 207 6.45 28.90 16.81
CA THR A 207 5.99 28.11 17.96
C THR A 207 4.56 28.47 18.33
N LEU A 208 3.82 27.49 18.88
CA LEU A 208 2.54 27.71 19.55
C LEU A 208 2.64 27.18 20.97
N ASP A 209 2.16 28.00 21.91
CA ASP A 209 2.10 27.67 23.33
C ASP A 209 0.65 27.51 23.78
N CYS A 210 0.37 26.50 24.59
CA CYS A 210 -0.95 26.25 25.16
C CYS A 210 -0.82 25.63 26.55
N LYS A 211 -1.81 25.86 27.41
CA LYS A 211 -1.85 25.26 28.76
C LYS A 211 -2.07 23.75 28.70
N GLU A 212 -2.77 23.25 27.68
CA GLU A 212 -3.24 21.87 27.58
C GLU A 212 -2.50 21.15 26.45
N ALA A 213 -1.87 20.01 26.77
CA ALA A 213 -1.15 19.20 25.79
C ALA A 213 -2.10 18.61 24.73
N GLU A 214 -3.29 18.17 25.15
CA GLU A 214 -4.31 17.58 24.28
C GLU A 214 -4.76 18.55 23.18
N THR A 215 -4.95 19.82 23.53
CA THR A 215 -5.25 20.88 22.56
C THR A 215 -4.16 20.98 21.49
N LEU A 216 -2.88 20.91 21.87
CA LEU A 216 -1.79 20.93 20.91
C LEU A 216 -1.70 19.65 20.08
N GLU A 217 -2.05 18.48 20.62
CA GLU A 217 -2.15 17.25 19.82
C GLU A 217 -3.27 17.33 18.77
N GLY A 218 -4.41 17.94 19.12
CA GLY A 218 -5.46 18.26 18.17
C GLY A 218 -4.99 19.22 17.07
N VAL A 219 -4.25 20.27 17.43
CA VAL A 219 -3.62 21.19 16.47
C VAL A 219 -2.62 20.46 15.56
N ARG A 220 -1.80 19.56 16.11
CA ARG A 220 -0.86 18.73 15.33
C ARG A 220 -1.59 17.84 14.35
N THR A 221 -2.72 17.25 14.75
CA THR A 221 -3.57 16.44 13.88
C THR A 221 -4.12 17.26 12.71
N ILE A 222 -4.62 18.48 12.98
CA ILE A 222 -5.05 19.42 11.93
C ILE A 222 -3.88 19.74 10.99
N CYS A 223 -2.70 20.07 11.55
CA CYS A 223 -1.51 20.38 10.76
C CYS A 223 -1.11 19.20 9.85
N HIS A 224 -1.16 17.97 10.36
CA HIS A 224 -0.83 16.78 9.57
C HIS A 224 -1.78 16.58 8.39
N LYS A 225 -3.09 16.79 8.59
CA LYS A 225 -4.11 16.74 7.51
C LYS A 225 -3.83 17.78 6.41
N LEU A 226 -3.30 18.93 6.80
CA LEU A 226 -2.95 20.05 5.90
C LEU A 226 -1.57 19.92 5.24
N GLY A 227 -0.76 18.91 5.57
CA GLY A 227 0.61 18.83 5.05
C GLY A 227 1.61 19.73 5.78
N ILE A 228 1.26 20.22 6.97
CA ILE A 228 2.08 21.10 7.79
C ILE A 228 2.84 20.25 8.82
N GLY A 229 4.17 20.24 8.73
CA GLY A 229 5.01 19.51 9.67
C GLY A 229 5.03 20.17 11.06
N THR A 230 4.98 19.35 12.11
CA THR A 230 5.14 19.78 13.50
C THR A 230 6.12 18.87 14.23
N TYR A 231 6.83 19.40 15.24
CA TYR A 231 7.50 18.54 16.24
C TYR A 231 6.51 18.11 17.33
N GLY A 232 6.89 17.11 18.14
CA GLY A 232 6.10 16.69 19.30
C GLY A 232 5.85 17.81 20.31
N VAL A 233 4.75 17.66 21.05
CA VAL A 233 4.41 18.56 22.17
C VAL A 233 5.48 18.44 23.25
N ARG A 234 5.96 19.58 23.74
CA ARG A 234 6.93 19.65 24.84
C ARG A 234 6.37 20.49 25.97
N GLN A 235 6.56 20.04 27.20
CA GLN A 235 6.22 20.80 28.39
C GLN A 235 7.46 21.50 28.93
N HIS A 236 7.31 22.77 29.34
CA HIS A 236 8.35 23.49 30.06
C HIS A 236 7.73 24.33 31.17
N MET A 237 8.51 24.58 32.23
CA MET A 237 8.09 25.43 33.33
C MET A 237 8.43 26.89 33.00
N ARG A 238 7.49 27.80 33.24
CA ARG A 238 7.72 29.24 33.15
C ARG A 238 7.12 29.97 34.35
N LEU A 239 7.74 31.07 34.75
CA LEU A 239 7.09 32.02 35.65
C LEU A 239 6.04 32.79 34.84
N GLY A 240 4.77 32.56 35.15
CA GLY A 240 3.65 33.26 34.50
C GLY A 240 3.35 34.59 35.18
N TYR A 241 2.09 35.02 35.14
CA TYR A 241 1.60 36.18 35.90
C TYR A 241 1.39 35.90 37.40
N GLY A 242 1.62 34.65 37.85
CA GLY A 242 1.55 34.25 39.25
C GLY A 242 2.93 34.08 39.87
N GLU A 243 2.99 33.96 41.19
CA GLU A 243 4.24 33.85 41.95
C GLU A 243 4.99 32.52 41.76
N LYS A 244 4.29 31.46 41.32
CA LYS A 244 4.85 30.12 41.15
C LYS A 244 5.01 29.76 39.67
N PRO A 245 6.11 29.06 39.29
CA PRO A 245 6.24 28.51 37.96
C PRO A 245 5.08 27.58 37.62
N SER A 246 4.53 27.73 36.41
CA SER A 246 3.48 26.88 35.86
C SER A 246 3.98 26.19 34.60
N ALA A 247 3.49 24.98 34.37
CA ALA A 247 3.77 24.24 33.16
C ALA A 247 3.03 24.85 31.97
N ILE A 248 3.70 24.96 30.84
CA ILE A 248 3.07 25.25 29.55
C ILE A 248 3.57 24.28 28.49
N CYS A 249 2.66 23.86 27.63
CA CYS A 249 2.93 22.99 26.51
C CYS A 249 3.26 23.82 25.27
N ARG A 250 4.18 23.32 24.44
CA ARG A 250 4.65 23.99 23.23
C ARG A 250 4.76 23.01 22.09
N ILE A 251 4.32 23.42 20.90
CA ILE A 251 4.73 22.81 19.64
C ILE A 251 5.64 23.77 18.88
N ASN A 252 6.57 23.18 18.12
CA ASN A 252 7.49 23.91 17.27
C ASN A 252 7.25 23.46 15.83
N PHE A 253 7.30 24.40 14.90
CA PHE A 253 7.22 24.08 13.48
C PHE A 253 8.63 23.99 12.90
N PRO A 254 8.96 22.94 12.12
CA PRO A 254 10.21 22.88 11.37
C PRO A 254 10.35 24.09 10.43
N ALA A 255 11.59 24.48 10.15
CA ALA A 255 11.86 25.59 9.24
C ALA A 255 11.19 25.34 7.88
N GLY A 256 10.43 26.34 7.41
CA GLY A 256 9.67 26.28 6.15
C GLY A 256 8.38 25.45 6.19
N ALA A 257 7.95 24.91 7.33
CA ALA A 257 6.68 24.19 7.43
C ALA A 257 5.47 25.13 7.38
N VAL A 258 5.58 26.32 7.98
CA VAL A 258 4.55 27.37 7.93
C VAL A 258 4.83 28.25 6.71
N CYS A 259 3.84 28.39 5.83
CA CYS A 259 3.92 29.26 4.66
C CYS A 259 3.36 30.66 4.97
N SER A 260 3.68 31.65 4.14
CA SER A 260 3.23 33.03 4.31
C SER A 260 1.71 33.18 4.36
N LYS A 261 0.94 32.34 3.66
CA LYS A 261 -0.53 32.36 3.68
C LYS A 261 -1.13 32.08 5.06
N LEU A 262 -0.40 31.40 5.94
CA LEU A 262 -0.83 31.13 7.32
C LEU A 262 -0.44 32.24 8.30
N LEU A 263 0.28 33.27 7.85
CA LEU A 263 0.72 34.38 8.69
C LEU A 263 -0.08 35.64 8.37
N LEU A 264 -1.03 35.96 9.24
CA LEU A 264 -1.95 37.08 9.03
C LEU A 264 -1.36 38.44 9.37
N ARG A 265 -0.28 38.47 10.18
CA ARG A 265 0.33 39.69 10.71
C ARG A 265 1.55 40.11 9.89
N PRO A 266 1.66 41.38 9.46
CA PRO A 266 2.82 41.88 8.71
C PRO A 266 4.14 41.71 9.46
N THR A 267 4.15 41.90 10.79
CA THR A 267 5.35 41.71 11.61
C THR A 267 5.82 40.26 11.64
N ALA A 268 4.88 39.30 11.66
CA ALA A 268 5.17 37.87 11.56
C ALA A 268 5.76 37.50 10.18
N LEU A 269 5.17 38.04 9.11
CA LEU A 269 5.66 37.87 7.74
C LEU A 269 7.09 38.41 7.57
N ALA A 270 7.36 39.63 8.08
CA ALA A 270 8.68 40.24 8.01
C ALA A 270 9.75 39.40 8.74
N ARG A 271 9.41 38.88 9.94
CA ARG A 271 10.32 38.01 10.70
C ARG A 271 10.60 36.69 9.98
N LEU A 272 9.58 36.09 9.37
CA LEU A 272 9.77 34.87 8.57
C LEU A 272 10.67 35.14 7.35
N ALA A 273 10.44 36.25 6.64
CA ALA A 273 11.24 36.66 5.48
C ALA A 273 12.71 36.97 5.83
N SER A 274 12.96 37.50 7.02
CA SER A 274 14.32 37.77 7.52
C SER A 274 15.07 36.53 8.02
N SER A 275 14.44 35.35 8.05
CA SER A 275 15.07 34.14 8.55
C SER A 275 16.21 33.66 7.65
N THR A 276 17.39 33.48 8.24
CA THR A 276 18.58 32.95 7.56
C THR A 276 18.74 31.43 7.71
N LYS A 277 17.79 30.77 8.36
CA LYS A 277 17.89 29.36 8.77
C LYS A 277 17.65 28.43 7.57
N ARG A 278 18.75 28.00 6.92
CA ARG A 278 18.70 27.17 5.70
C ARG A 278 18.24 25.72 5.91
N PHE A 279 18.39 25.16 7.11
CA PHE A 279 18.14 23.73 7.35
C PHE A 279 17.45 23.46 8.71
N ALA A 280 16.41 22.62 8.68
CA ALA A 280 15.79 22.08 9.88
C ALA A 280 16.51 20.80 10.34
N ARG A 281 16.82 20.69 11.64
CA ARG A 281 17.30 19.45 12.26
C ARG A 281 16.12 18.52 12.54
N LEU A 282 15.70 17.80 11.50
CA LEU A 282 14.49 16.98 11.52
C LEU A 282 14.67 15.62 12.22
N ARG A 283 15.88 15.06 12.14
CA ARG A 283 16.16 13.66 12.44
C ARG A 283 16.58 13.46 13.90
N TRP A 284 16.17 12.33 14.46
CA TRP A 284 16.65 11.85 15.75
C TRP A 284 17.97 11.10 15.59
N GLN A 285 18.89 11.30 16.52
CA GLN A 285 20.14 10.58 16.59
C GLN A 285 20.07 9.53 17.69
N VAL A 286 20.57 8.33 17.40
CA VAL A 286 20.70 7.24 18.37
C VAL A 286 21.80 7.57 19.37
N VAL A 287 21.50 7.46 20.66
CA VAL A 287 22.42 7.65 21.79
C VAL A 287 22.92 6.30 22.28
N SER A 288 22.02 5.37 22.59
CA SER A 288 22.35 4.01 22.98
C SER A 288 21.28 3.02 22.52
N VAL A 289 21.66 1.75 22.42
CA VAL A 289 20.79 0.62 22.06
C VAL A 289 21.17 -0.56 22.93
N GLU A 290 20.27 -0.96 23.83
CA GLU A 290 20.56 -1.93 24.88
C GLU A 290 19.45 -2.99 24.98
N PRO A 291 19.78 -4.29 25.09
CA PRO A 291 18.77 -5.30 25.38
C PRO A 291 18.22 -5.10 26.80
N THR A 292 16.94 -5.37 26.99
CA THR A 292 16.29 -5.36 28.31
C THR A 292 15.79 -6.75 28.66
N ASP A 293 15.46 -7.03 29.92
CA ASP A 293 14.81 -8.29 30.29
C ASP A 293 13.27 -8.21 30.19
N ASP A 294 12.76 -7.11 29.65
CA ASP A 294 11.33 -6.86 29.49
C ASP A 294 10.77 -7.72 28.36
N ILE A 295 9.76 -8.55 28.69
CA ILE A 295 9.01 -9.36 27.72
C ILE A 295 7.55 -8.93 27.73
N GLU A 296 7.17 -8.16 26.72
CA GLU A 296 5.84 -7.59 26.57
C GLU A 296 5.19 -8.07 25.27
N GLU A 297 3.88 -7.91 25.17
CA GLU A 297 3.17 -8.04 23.90
C GLU A 297 3.62 -6.93 22.94
N VAL A 298 3.94 -7.32 21.70
CA VAL A 298 4.49 -6.41 20.69
C VAL A 298 3.57 -6.29 19.48
N PHE A 299 3.61 -5.12 18.86
CA PHE A 299 2.69 -4.74 17.78
C PHE A 299 3.45 -4.17 16.59
N CYS A 300 2.88 -4.30 15.39
CA CYS A 300 3.44 -3.67 14.20
C CYS A 300 2.36 -3.43 13.14
N ALA A 301 2.62 -2.45 12.26
CA ALA A 301 1.82 -2.24 11.06
C ALA A 301 2.21 -3.23 9.95
N ASN A 302 1.28 -3.59 9.06
CA ASN A 302 1.58 -4.26 7.80
C ASN A 302 1.36 -3.32 6.61
N VAL A 303 2.32 -2.42 6.35
CA VAL A 303 2.27 -1.50 5.21
C VAL A 303 2.82 -2.18 3.96
N ILE A 304 1.94 -2.49 3.01
CA ILE A 304 2.32 -3.10 1.73
C ILE A 304 2.95 -2.04 0.81
N GLY A 305 3.98 -2.42 0.06
CA GLY A 305 4.63 -1.60 -0.95
C GLY A 305 5.80 -0.79 -0.41
N THR A 306 5.57 0.15 0.52
CA THR A 306 6.67 0.94 1.11
C THR A 306 7.37 0.22 2.27
N HIS A 307 6.70 -0.74 2.90
CA HIS A 307 7.18 -1.47 4.06
C HIS A 307 7.73 -0.56 5.17
N ALA A 308 7.07 0.58 5.38
CA ALA A 308 7.47 1.60 6.34
C ALA A 308 6.27 2.41 6.82
N PHE A 309 6.32 2.89 8.06
CA PHE A 309 5.34 3.80 8.64
C PHE A 309 6.00 4.77 9.62
N ALA A 310 5.31 5.85 9.96
CA ALA A 310 5.80 6.85 10.88
C ALA A 310 5.27 6.59 12.29
N ILE A 311 6.19 6.56 13.24
CA ILE A 311 5.86 6.68 14.67
C ILE A 311 5.95 8.14 15.09
N GLU A 312 5.48 8.42 16.31
CA GLU A 312 5.48 9.73 16.92
C GLU A 312 6.85 10.44 16.82
N ASP A 313 6.82 11.76 16.86
CA ASP A 313 7.96 12.64 16.58
C ASP A 313 8.55 12.55 15.16
N ASN A 314 7.76 12.03 14.20
CA ASN A 314 8.04 11.99 12.77
C ASN A 314 9.18 11.04 12.40
N ILE A 315 9.35 9.94 13.15
CA ILE A 315 10.39 8.94 12.88
C ILE A 315 9.83 7.92 11.89
N LEU A 316 10.44 7.80 10.72
CA LEU A 316 10.08 6.79 9.73
C LEU A 316 10.80 5.48 10.07
N THR A 317 10.03 4.40 10.15
CA THR A 317 10.52 3.09 10.57
C THR A 317 9.99 1.98 9.67
N GLY A 318 10.68 0.83 9.67
CA GLY A 318 10.26 -0.34 8.92
C GLY A 318 9.10 -1.06 9.60
N ASN A 319 8.59 -2.11 8.96
CA ASN A 319 7.46 -2.87 9.48
C ASN A 319 7.66 -4.40 9.29
N CYS A 320 6.81 -5.22 9.91
CA CYS A 320 6.86 -6.67 9.77
C CYS A 320 6.58 -7.14 8.34
N HIS A 321 7.40 -8.06 7.82
CA HIS A 321 7.12 -8.83 6.59
C HIS A 321 6.25 -10.07 6.91
N GLY A 322 5.14 -9.85 7.60
CA GLY A 322 4.24 -10.90 8.10
C GLY A 322 3.33 -11.48 7.01
N CYS A 323 3.61 -12.73 6.65
CA CYS A 323 2.97 -13.65 5.69
C CYS A 323 3.31 -13.43 4.21
N GLY A 324 3.83 -14.50 3.58
CA GLY A 324 4.08 -14.62 2.14
C GLY A 324 2.82 -14.67 1.28
N ALA A 325 1.81 -13.87 1.61
CA ALA A 325 0.72 -13.57 0.70
C ALA A 325 1.15 -12.43 -0.21
N GLY A 326 1.72 -12.78 -1.37
CA GLY A 326 1.93 -11.82 -2.45
C GLY A 326 0.59 -11.45 -3.07
N GLY A 327 0.17 -10.21 -2.86
CA GLY A 327 -0.99 -9.59 -3.51
C GLY A 327 -0.85 -8.06 -3.41
N ASP A 328 -1.30 -7.34 -4.44
CA ASP A 328 -1.37 -5.88 -4.35
C ASP A 328 -2.47 -5.45 -3.36
N ALA A 329 -2.37 -4.24 -2.80
CA ALA A 329 -3.31 -3.74 -1.80
C ALA A 329 -4.76 -3.70 -2.30
N ILE A 330 -4.96 -3.61 -3.62
CA ILE A 330 -6.27 -3.59 -4.26
C ILE A 330 -6.87 -5.00 -4.16
N ARG A 331 -6.09 -6.03 -4.51
CA ARG A 331 -6.45 -7.45 -4.37
C ARG A 331 -6.83 -7.79 -2.94
N PHE A 332 -6.08 -7.27 -1.96
CA PHE A 332 -6.39 -7.48 -0.55
C PHE A 332 -7.79 -6.96 -0.16
N LEU A 333 -8.12 -5.73 -0.56
CA LEU A 333 -9.42 -5.11 -0.26
C LEU A 333 -10.56 -5.79 -1.02
N MET A 334 -10.30 -6.22 -2.25
CA MET A 334 -11.25 -7.02 -3.02
C MET A 334 -11.53 -8.36 -2.35
N ASP A 335 -10.49 -9.03 -1.81
CA ASP A 335 -10.61 -10.39 -1.26
C ASP A 335 -11.15 -10.42 0.18
N LYS A 336 -10.90 -9.38 0.99
CA LYS A 336 -11.29 -9.34 2.41
C LYS A 336 -12.48 -8.44 2.72
N GLU A 337 -12.63 -7.34 2.00
CA GLU A 337 -13.72 -6.38 2.21
C GLU A 337 -14.80 -6.47 1.12
N SER A 338 -14.68 -7.44 0.20
CA SER A 338 -15.59 -7.62 -0.95
C SER A 338 -15.78 -6.37 -1.81
N MET A 339 -14.78 -5.47 -1.80
CA MET A 339 -14.81 -4.25 -2.60
C MET A 339 -14.60 -4.57 -4.08
N ARG A 340 -15.23 -3.82 -4.97
CA ARG A 340 -14.87 -3.84 -6.41
C ARG A 340 -13.51 -3.18 -6.60
N PHE A 341 -12.80 -3.53 -7.67
CA PHE A 341 -11.46 -2.97 -7.97
C PHE A 341 -11.43 -1.43 -7.88
N THR A 342 -12.44 -0.75 -8.43
CA THR A 342 -12.54 0.72 -8.38
C THR A 342 -12.76 1.25 -6.98
N GLU A 343 -13.58 0.57 -6.17
CA GLU A 343 -13.84 0.93 -4.77
C GLU A 343 -12.59 0.71 -3.93
N ALA A 344 -11.87 -0.39 -4.15
CA ALA A 344 -10.60 -0.67 -3.49
C ALA A 344 -9.51 0.36 -3.88
N VAL A 345 -9.47 0.81 -5.13
CA VAL A 345 -8.56 1.87 -5.59
C VAL A 345 -8.95 3.23 -5.02
N GLU A 346 -10.23 3.60 -5.03
CA GLU A 346 -10.77 4.82 -4.41
C GLU A 346 -10.53 4.82 -2.89
N TRP A 347 -10.67 3.67 -2.25
CA TRP A 347 -10.45 3.52 -0.82
C TRP A 347 -8.96 3.63 -0.45
N LEU A 348 -8.06 3.11 -1.30
CA LEU A 348 -6.61 3.23 -1.12
C LEU A 348 -6.06 4.62 -1.43
N LEU A 349 -6.62 5.31 -2.43
CA LEU A 349 -6.12 6.59 -2.93
C LEU A 349 -6.92 7.81 -2.46
N GLY A 350 -8.08 7.63 -1.82
CA GLY A 350 -9.00 8.70 -1.43
C GLY A 350 -9.36 9.62 -2.60
N ASP A 351 -9.45 10.93 -2.34
CA ASP A 351 -9.71 11.98 -3.36
C ASP A 351 -8.55 12.20 -4.35
N SER A 352 -7.46 11.45 -4.24
CA SER A 352 -6.27 11.57 -5.08
C SER A 352 -6.15 10.47 -6.13
N LEU A 353 -7.26 10.17 -6.81
CA LEU A 353 -7.16 9.49 -8.09
C LEU A 353 -6.41 10.41 -9.07
N PRO A 354 -5.34 9.96 -9.74
CA PRO A 354 -4.86 10.69 -10.89
C PRO A 354 -6.02 10.79 -11.88
N VAL A 355 -6.53 12.01 -12.08
CA VAL A 355 -7.58 12.28 -13.08
C VAL A 355 -6.90 12.16 -14.44
N ILE A 356 -6.85 10.93 -14.93
CA ILE A 356 -6.57 10.63 -16.33
C ILE A 356 -7.75 11.22 -17.11
N SER A 357 -7.49 12.16 -18.01
CA SER A 357 -8.53 12.74 -18.88
C SER A 357 -9.30 11.64 -19.59
N ASP A 358 -10.57 11.86 -19.90
CA ASP A 358 -11.37 10.86 -20.63
C ASP A 358 -10.76 10.52 -22.00
N GLU A 359 -10.05 11.48 -22.61
CA GLU A 359 -9.22 11.27 -23.80
C GLU A 359 -8.07 10.28 -23.55
N GLU A 360 -7.30 10.46 -22.47
CA GLU A 360 -6.19 9.55 -22.13
C GLU A 360 -6.70 8.17 -21.67
N ARG A 361 -7.88 8.09 -21.02
CA ARG A 361 -8.55 6.82 -20.71
C ARG A 361 -8.98 6.09 -21.99
N THR A 362 -9.54 6.82 -22.95
CA THR A 362 -9.96 6.28 -24.24
C THR A 362 -8.74 5.79 -25.03
N ARG A 363 -7.70 6.62 -25.14
CA ARG A 363 -6.42 6.26 -25.79
C ARG A 363 -5.78 5.01 -25.18
N ARG A 364 -5.73 4.91 -23.84
CA ARG A 364 -5.18 3.73 -23.15
C ARG A 364 -6.03 2.48 -23.34
N ARG A 365 -7.37 2.61 -23.36
CA ARG A 365 -8.29 1.50 -23.65
C ARG A 365 -8.12 1.03 -25.09
N GLU A 366 -8.03 1.95 -26.05
CA GLU A 366 -7.80 1.64 -27.46
C GLU A 366 -6.44 0.98 -27.67
N GLN A 367 -5.37 1.50 -27.06
CA GLN A 367 -4.04 0.88 -27.10
C GLN A 367 -4.05 -0.52 -26.48
N SER A 368 -4.64 -0.68 -25.28
CA SER A 368 -4.73 -1.98 -24.62
C SER A 368 -5.57 -2.99 -25.44
N ALA A 369 -6.65 -2.54 -26.08
CA ALA A 369 -7.46 -3.36 -26.97
C ALA A 369 -6.70 -3.74 -28.25
N ALA A 370 -5.95 -2.82 -28.84
CA ALA A 370 -5.10 -3.08 -30.00
C ALA A 370 -3.97 -4.08 -29.67
N ASP A 371 -3.30 -3.92 -28.53
CA ASP A 371 -2.25 -4.84 -28.06
C ASP A 371 -2.81 -6.24 -27.76
N LEU A 372 -4.02 -6.31 -27.19
CA LEU A 372 -4.73 -7.57 -26.99
C LEU A 372 -5.06 -8.23 -28.33
N ALA A 373 -5.62 -7.47 -29.28
CA ALA A 373 -5.96 -7.96 -30.61
C ALA A 373 -4.72 -8.47 -31.36
N ALA A 374 -3.60 -7.74 -31.31
CA ALA A 374 -2.34 -8.14 -31.94
C ALA A 374 -1.79 -9.45 -31.36
N ARG A 375 -1.85 -9.64 -30.03
CA ARG A 375 -1.43 -10.89 -29.39
C ARG A 375 -2.33 -12.07 -29.77
N VAL A 376 -3.64 -11.87 -29.80
CA VAL A 376 -4.61 -12.89 -30.26
C VAL A 376 -4.35 -13.25 -31.71
N GLU A 377 -4.10 -12.27 -32.57
CA GLU A 377 -3.82 -12.50 -33.99
C GLU A 377 -2.51 -13.26 -34.19
N LEU A 378 -1.46 -12.95 -33.40
CA LEU A 378 -0.24 -13.74 -33.41
C LEU A 378 -0.51 -15.21 -33.05
N ALA A 379 -1.28 -15.48 -31.99
CA ALA A 379 -1.65 -16.84 -31.61
C ALA A 379 -2.45 -17.56 -32.71
N ARG A 380 -3.42 -16.87 -33.33
CA ARG A 380 -4.21 -17.39 -34.45
C ARG A 380 -3.34 -17.69 -35.67
N SER A 381 -2.36 -16.84 -35.99
CA SER A 381 -1.43 -17.07 -37.10
C SER A 381 -0.51 -18.28 -36.85
N ILE A 382 -0.09 -18.51 -35.59
CA ILE A 382 0.65 -19.72 -35.21
C ILE A 382 -0.24 -20.95 -35.38
N TRP A 383 -1.49 -20.89 -34.90
CA TRP A 383 -2.44 -21.98 -35.06
C TRP A 383 -2.80 -22.27 -36.51
N ALA A 384 -2.96 -21.25 -37.34
CA ALA A 384 -3.28 -21.39 -38.76
C ALA A 384 -2.16 -22.10 -39.55
N ARG A 385 -0.90 -21.87 -39.18
CA ARG A 385 0.27 -22.55 -39.76
C ARG A 385 0.51 -23.96 -39.20
N SER A 386 -0.21 -24.35 -38.16
CA SER A 386 -0.07 -25.67 -37.55
C SER A 386 -0.79 -26.75 -38.36
N VAL A 387 -0.27 -27.97 -38.29
CA VAL A 387 -0.82 -29.15 -38.96
C VAL A 387 -1.32 -30.17 -37.91
N PRO A 388 -2.19 -31.13 -38.28
CA PRO A 388 -2.58 -32.21 -37.38
C PRO A 388 -1.36 -32.90 -36.75
N ALA A 389 -1.46 -33.30 -35.48
CA ALA A 389 -0.33 -33.87 -34.76
C ALA A 389 0.12 -35.25 -35.29
N ALA A 390 -0.77 -35.99 -35.99
CA ALA A 390 -0.49 -37.32 -36.50
C ALA A 390 0.71 -37.35 -37.46
N GLY A 391 1.64 -38.27 -37.26
CA GLY A 391 2.86 -38.42 -38.07
C GLY A 391 3.92 -37.34 -37.83
N THR A 392 3.74 -36.48 -36.82
CA THR A 392 4.66 -35.37 -36.54
C THR A 392 5.44 -35.58 -35.23
N PRO A 393 6.50 -34.77 -34.97
CA PRO A 393 7.19 -34.78 -33.68
C PRO A 393 6.27 -34.54 -32.46
N ALA A 394 5.14 -33.85 -32.62
CA ALA A 394 4.17 -33.66 -31.54
C ALA A 394 3.52 -34.99 -31.10
N GLU A 395 3.19 -35.86 -32.05
CA GLU A 395 2.71 -37.21 -31.72
C GLU A 395 3.83 -38.02 -31.06
N VAL A 396 5.04 -38.02 -31.62
CA VAL A 396 6.19 -38.72 -31.01
C VAL A 396 6.40 -38.29 -29.56
N TYR A 397 6.26 -36.99 -29.28
CA TYR A 397 6.34 -36.44 -27.94
C TYR A 397 5.22 -36.96 -27.03
N ALA A 398 3.97 -36.92 -27.46
CA ALA A 398 2.85 -37.43 -26.68
C ALA A 398 3.02 -38.93 -26.36
N ARG A 399 3.44 -39.73 -27.35
CA ARG A 399 3.70 -41.17 -27.17
C ARG A 399 4.85 -41.41 -26.19
N SER A 400 5.93 -40.62 -26.23
CA SER A 400 7.04 -40.75 -25.26
C SER A 400 6.63 -40.39 -23.82
N ARG A 401 5.52 -39.66 -23.66
CA ARG A 401 4.88 -39.36 -22.38
C ARG A 401 3.81 -40.38 -21.98
N GLY A 402 3.67 -41.50 -22.69
CA GLY A 402 2.68 -42.56 -22.39
C GLY A 402 1.25 -42.24 -22.85
N ILE A 403 1.04 -41.10 -23.53
CA ILE A 403 -0.26 -40.71 -24.05
C ILE A 403 -0.43 -41.42 -25.40
N THR A 404 -1.21 -42.50 -25.42
CA THR A 404 -1.48 -43.38 -26.57
C THR A 404 -2.86 -43.16 -27.18
N MET A 405 -3.77 -42.45 -26.51
CA MET A 405 -5.06 -42.08 -27.09
C MET A 405 -4.89 -41.24 -28.36
N PRO A 406 -5.87 -41.24 -29.28
CA PRO A 406 -5.91 -40.29 -30.39
C PRO A 406 -5.83 -38.86 -29.86
N LEU A 407 -4.89 -38.07 -30.40
CA LEU A 407 -4.76 -36.67 -30.00
C LEU A 407 -5.93 -35.86 -30.57
N PRO A 408 -6.58 -35.00 -29.76
CA PRO A 408 -7.70 -34.20 -30.20
C PRO A 408 -7.25 -33.16 -31.25
N SER A 409 -8.19 -32.63 -32.04
CA SER A 409 -7.92 -31.59 -33.03
C SER A 409 -7.42 -30.26 -32.43
N THR A 410 -7.61 -30.08 -31.13
CA THR A 410 -7.08 -29.00 -30.28
C THR A 410 -5.59 -29.19 -29.91
N VAL A 411 -4.97 -30.30 -30.33
CA VAL A 411 -3.52 -30.53 -30.29
C VAL A 411 -2.97 -30.66 -31.72
N ARG A 412 -1.96 -29.84 -32.03
CA ARG A 412 -1.36 -29.75 -33.37
C ARG A 412 0.16 -29.67 -33.31
N PHE A 413 0.80 -29.76 -34.46
CA PHE A 413 2.23 -29.54 -34.61
C PHE A 413 2.50 -28.24 -35.37
N VAL A 414 3.49 -27.46 -34.92
CA VAL A 414 3.88 -26.22 -35.59
C VAL A 414 5.39 -26.01 -35.53
N MET A 415 5.93 -25.41 -36.59
CA MET A 415 7.25 -24.79 -36.61
C MET A 415 7.05 -23.29 -36.37
N THR A 416 7.55 -22.78 -35.26
CA THR A 416 7.31 -21.39 -34.85
C THR A 416 8.49 -20.84 -34.05
N PRO A 417 8.77 -19.52 -34.10
CA PRO A 417 9.87 -18.96 -33.34
C PRO A 417 9.57 -18.96 -31.85
N ARG A 418 10.62 -19.09 -31.04
CA ARG A 418 10.53 -19.06 -29.56
C ARG A 418 10.54 -17.66 -28.97
N TRP A 419 10.91 -16.66 -29.76
CA TRP A 419 10.94 -15.27 -29.33
C TRP A 419 10.86 -14.35 -30.56
N ARG A 420 10.36 -13.15 -30.33
CA ARG A 420 10.38 -12.01 -31.25
C ARG A 420 10.71 -10.78 -30.42
N ASN A 421 11.61 -9.94 -30.90
CA ASN A 421 11.87 -8.64 -30.30
C ASN A 421 10.85 -7.64 -30.87
N GLU A 422 10.06 -7.02 -30.01
CA GLU A 422 9.00 -6.09 -30.39
C GLU A 422 9.56 -4.74 -30.90
N GLU A 423 10.73 -4.31 -30.40
CA GLU A 423 11.36 -3.04 -30.77
C GLU A 423 12.15 -3.14 -32.08
N THR A 424 12.90 -4.23 -32.26
CA THR A 424 13.78 -4.40 -33.44
C THR A 424 13.11 -5.20 -34.57
N GLY A 425 11.99 -5.86 -34.28
CA GLY A 425 11.32 -6.77 -35.22
C GLY A 425 12.06 -8.09 -35.46
N GLU A 426 13.20 -8.32 -34.80
CA GLU A 426 14.00 -9.54 -34.94
C GLU A 426 13.21 -10.75 -34.47
N VAL A 427 13.28 -11.85 -35.23
CA VAL A 427 12.55 -13.09 -34.95
C VAL A 427 13.55 -14.22 -34.82
N GLY A 428 13.41 -15.02 -33.76
CA GLY A 428 14.21 -16.22 -33.58
C GLY A 428 13.96 -17.26 -34.68
N ARG A 429 14.81 -18.29 -34.75
CA ARG A 429 14.58 -19.43 -35.65
C ARG A 429 13.36 -20.23 -35.23
N ASP A 430 12.66 -20.77 -36.22
CA ASP A 430 11.56 -21.70 -35.99
C ASP A 430 12.05 -22.97 -35.30
N SER A 431 11.27 -23.41 -34.32
CA SER A 431 11.53 -24.62 -33.54
C SER A 431 10.27 -25.49 -33.54
N PRO A 432 10.43 -26.83 -33.54
CA PRO A 432 9.29 -27.74 -33.51
C PRO A 432 8.56 -27.64 -32.16
N ALA A 433 7.24 -27.57 -32.20
CA ALA A 433 6.41 -27.51 -31.00
C ALA A 433 5.12 -28.33 -31.14
N MET A 434 4.70 -28.94 -30.04
CA MET A 434 3.32 -29.36 -29.85
C MET A 434 2.52 -28.14 -29.40
N ALA A 435 1.54 -27.74 -30.21
CA ALA A 435 0.67 -26.59 -29.99
C ALA A 435 -0.68 -27.06 -29.43
N CYS A 436 -1.09 -26.48 -28.30
CA CYS A 436 -2.40 -26.70 -27.69
C CYS A 436 -3.24 -25.42 -27.82
N ALA A 437 -4.42 -25.52 -28.42
CA ALA A 437 -5.33 -24.37 -28.59
C ALA A 437 -5.89 -23.90 -27.26
N LEU A 438 -5.82 -22.59 -26.99
CA LEU A 438 -6.46 -21.96 -25.84
C LEU A 438 -7.69 -21.17 -26.28
N GLN A 439 -8.82 -21.51 -25.67
CA GLN A 439 -10.12 -20.96 -25.99
C GLN A 439 -10.67 -20.13 -24.84
N ASP A 440 -11.32 -19.01 -25.14
CA ASP A 440 -12.09 -18.24 -24.17
C ASP A 440 -13.41 -18.95 -23.79
N ALA A 441 -14.18 -18.38 -22.87
CA ALA A 441 -15.48 -18.91 -22.45
C ALA A 441 -16.45 -19.14 -23.64
N THR A 442 -16.33 -18.38 -24.72
CA THR A 442 -17.18 -18.52 -25.92
C THR A 442 -16.67 -19.60 -26.90
N GLY A 443 -15.55 -20.26 -26.59
CA GLY A 443 -14.92 -21.27 -27.44
C GLY A 443 -14.01 -20.69 -28.53
N ARG A 444 -13.80 -19.37 -28.57
CA ARG A 444 -12.96 -18.73 -29.59
C ARG A 444 -11.49 -18.93 -29.25
N LEU A 445 -10.68 -19.21 -30.28
CA LEU A 445 -9.23 -19.29 -30.15
C LEU A 445 -8.65 -17.90 -29.82
N VAL A 446 -8.05 -17.78 -28.65
CA VAL A 446 -7.44 -16.54 -28.13
C VAL A 446 -5.96 -16.72 -27.76
N GLY A 447 -5.49 -17.96 -27.68
CA GLY A 447 -4.10 -18.28 -27.37
C GLY A 447 -3.67 -19.64 -27.88
N VAL A 448 -2.37 -19.90 -27.84
CA VAL A 448 -1.78 -21.21 -28.13
C VAL A 448 -0.64 -21.45 -27.16
N GLN A 449 -0.67 -22.57 -26.44
CA GLN A 449 0.48 -23.01 -25.66
C GLN A 449 1.35 -23.95 -26.51
N CYS A 450 2.60 -23.54 -26.75
CA CYS A 450 3.60 -24.29 -27.49
C CYS A 450 4.58 -24.97 -26.53
N ILE A 451 4.57 -26.30 -26.54
CA ILE A 451 5.58 -27.13 -25.89
C ILE A 451 6.67 -27.41 -26.92
N PHE A 452 7.77 -26.69 -26.84
CA PHE A 452 8.89 -26.83 -27.77
C PHE A 452 9.63 -28.15 -27.53
N LEU A 453 10.01 -28.79 -28.63
CA LEU A 453 10.55 -30.14 -28.65
C LEU A 453 12.03 -30.12 -29.02
N ALA A 454 12.79 -31.06 -28.48
CA ALA A 454 14.13 -31.36 -28.98
C ALA A 454 14.04 -32.08 -30.32
N GLU A 455 15.17 -32.17 -31.01
CA GLU A 455 15.29 -32.94 -32.25
C GLU A 455 14.81 -34.39 -32.04
N GLY A 456 14.03 -34.91 -32.99
CA GLY A 456 13.38 -36.22 -32.91
C GLY A 456 12.13 -36.29 -32.01
N GLY A 457 11.71 -35.19 -31.36
CA GLY A 457 10.41 -35.09 -30.69
C GLY A 457 10.25 -35.86 -29.37
N ARG A 458 11.24 -36.67 -28.95
CA ARG A 458 11.06 -37.56 -27.78
C ARG A 458 11.10 -36.85 -26.43
N ARG A 459 11.63 -35.63 -26.37
CA ARG A 459 11.78 -34.83 -25.15
C ARG A 459 11.51 -33.36 -25.42
N LYS A 460 11.26 -32.62 -24.35
CA LYS A 460 11.16 -31.16 -24.38
C LYS A 460 12.47 -30.55 -24.84
N TYR A 461 12.37 -29.40 -25.49
CA TYR A 461 13.49 -28.53 -25.76
C TYR A 461 14.21 -28.19 -24.45
N GLU A 462 15.54 -28.31 -24.43
CA GLU A 462 16.37 -27.95 -23.29
C GLU A 462 17.55 -27.09 -23.76
N ARG A 463 17.75 -25.95 -23.11
CA ARG A 463 18.94 -25.11 -23.27
C ARG A 463 19.25 -24.47 -21.94
N VAL A 464 20.51 -24.49 -21.56
CA VAL A 464 21.03 -23.73 -20.42
C VAL A 464 21.46 -22.36 -20.95
N ARG A 465 21.02 -21.30 -20.28
CA ARG A 465 21.42 -19.92 -20.56
C ARG A 465 22.80 -19.64 -19.97
N ALA A 466 23.42 -18.53 -20.36
CA ALA A 466 24.75 -18.15 -19.87
C ALA A 466 24.79 -17.96 -18.33
N ASP A 467 23.64 -17.66 -17.71
CA ASP A 467 23.47 -17.51 -16.26
C ASP A 467 23.25 -18.84 -15.51
N GLY A 468 23.35 -19.99 -16.19
CA GLY A 468 23.11 -21.31 -15.61
C GLY A 468 21.64 -21.71 -15.49
N SER A 469 20.69 -20.82 -15.83
CA SER A 469 19.26 -21.14 -15.79
C SER A 469 18.78 -21.93 -17.00
N LYS A 470 17.80 -22.83 -16.82
CA LYS A 470 17.18 -23.56 -17.93
C LYS A 470 16.17 -22.66 -18.65
N ALA A 471 16.29 -22.54 -19.97
CA ALA A 471 15.31 -21.86 -20.79
C ALA A 471 13.96 -22.59 -20.74
N LYS A 472 12.85 -21.83 -20.67
CA LYS A 472 11.49 -22.40 -20.64
C LYS A 472 11.21 -23.21 -21.90
N ALA A 473 10.82 -24.47 -21.74
CA ALA A 473 10.42 -25.35 -22.83
C ALA A 473 8.97 -25.10 -23.31
N LYS A 474 8.12 -24.53 -22.43
CA LYS A 474 6.74 -24.17 -22.74
C LYS A 474 6.62 -22.66 -22.85
N LEU A 475 6.02 -22.16 -23.92
CA LEU A 475 5.66 -20.75 -24.09
C LEU A 475 4.22 -20.65 -24.53
N THR A 476 3.51 -19.65 -24.03
CA THR A 476 2.13 -19.35 -24.43
C THR A 476 2.13 -18.07 -25.25
N PHE A 477 1.48 -18.11 -26.41
CA PHE A 477 1.24 -16.96 -27.27
C PHE A 477 -0.25 -16.57 -27.19
N GLY A 478 -0.56 -15.28 -27.23
CA GLY A 478 -1.92 -14.78 -27.08
C GLY A 478 -2.34 -14.60 -25.62
N VAL A 479 -3.62 -14.86 -25.33
CA VAL A 479 -4.23 -14.67 -24.02
C VAL A 479 -4.21 -15.98 -23.25
N VAL A 480 -3.72 -15.95 -22.01
CA VAL A 480 -3.69 -17.11 -21.10
C VAL A 480 -4.75 -17.00 -19.99
N VAL A 481 -4.85 -15.84 -19.35
CA VAL A 481 -5.85 -15.58 -18.29
C VAL A 481 -7.25 -15.69 -18.88
N GLY A 482 -8.14 -16.43 -18.24
CA GLY A 482 -9.50 -16.65 -18.72
C GLY A 482 -9.64 -17.69 -19.84
N SER A 483 -8.53 -18.21 -20.38
CA SER A 483 -8.55 -19.17 -21.49
C SER A 483 -8.26 -20.61 -21.01
N THR A 484 -8.68 -21.60 -21.80
CA THR A 484 -8.46 -23.02 -21.50
C THR A 484 -8.10 -23.82 -22.73
N PHE A 485 -7.22 -24.80 -22.57
CA PHE A 485 -7.09 -25.88 -23.53
C PHE A 485 -8.11 -26.98 -23.20
N ARG A 486 -9.04 -27.21 -24.13
CA ARG A 486 -10.20 -28.09 -23.92
C ARG A 486 -10.02 -29.42 -24.64
N ILE A 487 -10.31 -30.51 -23.94
CA ILE A 487 -10.23 -31.88 -24.42
C ILE A 487 -11.55 -32.59 -24.10
N GLY A 488 -12.32 -32.91 -25.13
CA GLY A 488 -13.64 -33.53 -24.99
C GLY A 488 -14.79 -32.59 -25.35
N PRO A 489 -16.04 -33.08 -25.27
CA PRO A 489 -17.24 -32.31 -25.59
C PRO A 489 -17.47 -31.17 -24.58
N ASP A 490 -18.24 -30.17 -24.98
CA ASP A 490 -18.71 -29.12 -24.08
C ASP A 490 -19.88 -29.66 -23.24
N VAL A 491 -19.71 -29.70 -21.93
CA VAL A 491 -20.59 -30.33 -20.94
C VAL A 491 -20.65 -29.45 -19.69
N ASP A 492 -21.56 -29.78 -18.77
CA ASP A 492 -21.79 -29.06 -17.51
C ASP A 492 -20.79 -29.41 -16.38
N HIS A 493 -20.12 -30.58 -16.46
CA HIS A 493 -19.07 -31.02 -15.53
C HIS A 493 -17.71 -31.20 -16.21
N ILE A 494 -16.67 -30.56 -15.66
CA ILE A 494 -15.31 -30.64 -16.20
C ILE A 494 -14.27 -31.07 -15.16
N LEU A 495 -13.24 -31.78 -15.63
CA LEU A 495 -11.97 -31.93 -14.90
C LEU A 495 -11.05 -30.77 -15.29
N LEU A 496 -10.45 -30.08 -14.32
CA LEU A 496 -9.56 -28.95 -14.57
C LEU A 496 -8.17 -29.20 -13.98
N CYS A 497 -7.13 -29.16 -14.81
CA CYS A 497 -5.74 -29.34 -14.39
C CYS A 497 -4.82 -28.23 -14.96
N GLU A 498 -3.54 -28.27 -14.58
CA GLU A 498 -2.59 -27.21 -14.92
C GLU A 498 -1.88 -27.41 -16.27
N GLY A 499 -1.39 -28.62 -16.52
CA GLY A 499 -0.50 -28.94 -17.63
C GLY A 499 -1.21 -29.64 -18.81
N PRO A 500 -0.84 -29.35 -20.08
CA PRO A 500 -1.40 -30.07 -21.22
C PRO A 500 -1.12 -31.58 -21.21
N GLU A 501 0.07 -31.98 -20.75
CA GLU A 501 0.43 -33.40 -20.63
C GLU A 501 -0.45 -34.12 -19.60
N ASP A 502 -0.76 -33.47 -18.48
CA ASP A 502 -1.63 -33.99 -17.43
C ASP A 502 -3.09 -34.04 -17.91
N GLY A 503 -3.54 -33.01 -18.62
CA GLY A 503 -4.89 -32.98 -19.19
C GLY A 503 -5.13 -34.09 -20.21
N LEU A 504 -4.15 -34.36 -21.08
CA LEU A 504 -4.18 -35.48 -22.00
C LEU A 504 -4.12 -36.84 -21.26
N THR A 505 -3.36 -36.92 -20.18
CA THR A 505 -3.27 -38.12 -19.33
C THR A 505 -4.61 -38.43 -18.66
N LEU A 506 -5.23 -37.43 -18.03
CA LEU A 506 -6.54 -37.55 -17.40
C LEU A 506 -7.60 -37.96 -18.40
N ARG A 507 -7.62 -37.36 -19.59
CA ARG A 507 -8.57 -37.73 -20.65
C ARG A 507 -8.39 -39.17 -21.12
N GLN A 508 -7.16 -39.66 -21.17
CA GLN A 508 -6.85 -41.05 -21.53
C GLN A 508 -7.31 -42.03 -20.46
N GLN A 509 -7.12 -41.69 -19.18
CA GLN A 509 -7.53 -42.55 -18.06
C GLN A 509 -9.03 -42.50 -17.78
N ALA A 510 -9.69 -41.40 -18.13
CA ALA A 510 -11.15 -41.22 -18.00
C ALA A 510 -11.77 -40.81 -19.35
N PRO A 511 -12.00 -41.77 -20.28
CA PRO A 511 -12.41 -41.45 -21.63
C PRO A 511 -13.81 -40.83 -21.79
N ASP A 512 -14.63 -40.87 -20.76
CA ASP A 512 -15.99 -40.32 -20.69
C ASP A 512 -16.01 -38.88 -20.14
N LYS A 513 -14.89 -38.37 -19.62
CA LYS A 513 -14.81 -37.03 -19.02
C LYS A 513 -14.31 -35.97 -19.99
N THR A 514 -14.74 -34.73 -19.75
CA THR A 514 -14.19 -33.54 -20.40
C THR A 514 -13.11 -32.94 -19.51
N VAL A 515 -11.94 -32.67 -20.11
CA VAL A 515 -10.77 -32.16 -19.40
C VAL A 515 -10.38 -30.80 -19.97
N TRP A 516 -10.30 -29.81 -19.10
CA TRP A 516 -9.82 -28.47 -19.41
C TRP A 516 -8.49 -28.23 -18.72
N VAL A 517 -7.66 -27.41 -19.34
CA VAL A 517 -6.30 -27.15 -18.89
C VAL A 517 -6.07 -25.65 -18.80
N SER A 518 -5.65 -25.17 -17.63
CA SER A 518 -5.40 -23.74 -17.35
C SER A 518 -4.04 -23.25 -17.87
N CYS A 519 -3.13 -24.17 -18.19
CA CYS A 519 -1.80 -23.88 -18.71
C CYS A 519 -0.87 -23.13 -17.72
N GLY A 520 -1.08 -23.36 -16.41
CA GLY A 520 -0.15 -23.02 -15.32
C GLY A 520 -0.83 -22.93 -13.94
N THR A 521 -0.10 -23.26 -12.86
CA THR A 521 -0.55 -23.18 -11.45
C THR A 521 -1.36 -21.91 -11.14
N ALA A 522 -0.80 -20.74 -11.43
CA ALA A 522 -1.42 -19.45 -11.09
C ALA A 522 -2.71 -19.16 -11.87
N MET A 523 -2.95 -19.86 -12.99
CA MET A 523 -4.12 -19.67 -13.85
C MET A 523 -5.29 -20.58 -13.45
N LEU A 524 -5.06 -21.57 -12.57
CA LEU A 524 -6.04 -22.58 -12.20
C LEU A 524 -7.32 -21.98 -11.60
N SER A 525 -7.23 -20.84 -10.91
CA SER A 525 -8.35 -20.11 -10.31
C SER A 525 -8.92 -18.99 -11.20
N GLN A 526 -8.42 -18.83 -12.43
CA GLN A 526 -8.70 -17.69 -13.29
C GLN A 526 -9.26 -18.10 -14.66
N VAL A 527 -9.84 -19.30 -14.77
CA VAL A 527 -10.46 -19.78 -16.01
C VAL A 527 -11.79 -19.07 -16.25
N GLY A 528 -12.02 -18.64 -17.50
CA GLY A 528 -13.30 -18.13 -17.94
C GLY A 528 -14.25 -19.29 -18.21
N LEU A 529 -15.18 -19.51 -17.28
CA LEU A 529 -16.17 -20.57 -17.39
C LEU A 529 -17.41 -20.07 -18.14
N PRO A 530 -17.93 -20.80 -19.14
CA PRO A 530 -19.27 -20.60 -19.67
C PRO A 530 -20.33 -20.74 -18.56
N SER A 531 -21.48 -20.11 -18.75
CA SER A 531 -22.57 -20.12 -17.76
C SER A 531 -23.23 -21.50 -17.57
N HIS A 532 -23.03 -22.45 -18.49
CA HIS A 532 -23.59 -23.81 -18.38
C HIS A 532 -22.72 -24.76 -17.56
N ILE A 533 -21.56 -24.33 -17.07
CA ILE A 533 -20.75 -25.15 -16.16
C ILE A 533 -21.39 -25.11 -14.77
N GLU A 534 -21.74 -26.28 -14.25
CA GLU A 534 -22.38 -26.43 -12.94
C GLU A 534 -21.42 -27.04 -11.90
N SER A 535 -20.44 -27.83 -12.35
CA SER A 535 -19.52 -28.53 -11.44
C SER A 535 -18.12 -28.71 -12.02
N ILE A 536 -17.12 -28.74 -11.13
CA ILE A 536 -15.70 -28.83 -11.47
C ILE A 536 -15.01 -29.85 -10.56
N THR A 537 -14.15 -30.68 -11.14
CA THR A 537 -13.20 -31.51 -10.41
C THR A 537 -11.78 -31.01 -10.69
N LEU A 538 -11.13 -30.44 -9.67
CA LEU A 538 -9.77 -29.93 -9.74
C LEU A 538 -8.80 -31.10 -9.63
N ALA A 539 -8.08 -31.39 -10.71
CA ALA A 539 -7.02 -32.39 -10.74
C ALA A 539 -5.67 -31.70 -10.54
N GLY A 540 -5.20 -31.68 -9.29
CA GLY A 540 -3.98 -30.98 -8.89
C GLY A 540 -2.73 -31.84 -8.95
N ASP A 541 -1.57 -31.20 -8.81
CA ASP A 541 -0.27 -31.87 -8.67
C ASP A 541 0.11 -31.98 -7.19
N ASN A 542 0.93 -32.98 -6.83
CA ASN A 542 1.31 -33.26 -5.45
C ASN A 542 2.33 -32.27 -4.85
N GLY A 543 2.92 -31.40 -5.67
CA GLY A 543 3.85 -30.37 -5.21
C GLY A 543 3.17 -29.26 -4.39
N ALA A 544 3.91 -28.61 -3.50
CA ALA A 544 3.38 -27.55 -2.63
C ALA A 544 2.68 -26.41 -3.42
N ALA A 545 3.22 -26.04 -4.58
CA ALA A 545 2.61 -25.03 -5.45
C ALA A 545 1.29 -25.51 -6.09
N GLY A 546 1.20 -26.78 -6.48
CA GLY A 546 -0.02 -27.37 -7.06
C GLY A 546 -1.13 -27.53 -6.02
N ARG A 547 -0.79 -27.98 -4.80
CA ARG A 547 -1.74 -28.06 -3.68
C ARG A 547 -2.32 -26.68 -3.36
N LYS A 548 -1.46 -25.67 -3.24
CA LYS A 548 -1.91 -24.29 -3.04
C LYS A 548 -2.80 -23.79 -4.19
N ALA A 549 -2.47 -24.13 -5.43
CA ALA A 549 -3.28 -23.74 -6.58
C ALA A 549 -4.69 -24.36 -6.53
N VAL A 550 -4.81 -25.61 -6.09
CA VAL A 550 -6.11 -26.27 -5.86
C VAL A 550 -6.89 -25.58 -4.75
N ASP A 551 -6.25 -25.22 -3.63
CA ASP A 551 -6.93 -24.51 -2.53
C ASP A 551 -7.48 -23.16 -3.00
N ASP A 552 -6.65 -22.37 -3.69
CA ASP A 552 -7.02 -21.06 -4.21
C ASP A 552 -8.15 -21.18 -5.27
N ALA A 553 -8.08 -22.18 -6.16
CA ALA A 553 -9.11 -22.48 -7.15
C ALA A 553 -10.42 -22.96 -6.52
N THR A 554 -10.34 -23.81 -5.48
CA THR A 554 -11.52 -24.27 -4.74
C THR A 554 -12.26 -23.10 -4.13
N ALA A 555 -11.55 -22.21 -3.44
CA ALA A 555 -12.13 -21.01 -2.86
C ALA A 555 -12.76 -20.08 -3.94
N ALA A 556 -12.13 -19.95 -5.11
CA ALA A 556 -12.65 -19.13 -6.20
C ALA A 556 -13.94 -19.69 -6.80
N TYR A 557 -13.98 -20.99 -7.11
CA TYR A 557 -15.13 -21.61 -7.78
C TYR A 557 -16.33 -21.86 -6.86
N LEU A 558 -16.09 -22.12 -5.56
CA LEU A 558 -17.17 -22.16 -4.57
C LEU A 558 -17.88 -20.82 -4.43
N LYS A 559 -17.15 -19.69 -4.50
CA LYS A 559 -17.75 -18.33 -4.50
C LYS A 559 -18.62 -18.07 -5.74
N LEU A 560 -18.39 -18.78 -6.84
CA LEU A 560 -19.22 -18.71 -8.04
C LEU A 560 -20.44 -19.64 -7.98
N GLY A 561 -20.65 -20.36 -6.86
CA GLY A 561 -21.79 -21.25 -6.68
C GLY A 561 -21.65 -22.62 -7.33
N LEU A 562 -20.44 -22.99 -7.79
CA LEU A 562 -20.18 -24.27 -8.44
C LEU A 562 -19.96 -25.38 -7.41
N SER A 563 -20.32 -26.61 -7.78
CA SER A 563 -19.90 -27.79 -7.02
C SER A 563 -18.44 -28.11 -7.33
N VAL A 564 -17.57 -28.12 -6.32
CA VAL A 564 -16.12 -28.32 -6.50
C VAL A 564 -15.65 -29.54 -5.74
N ASN A 565 -14.96 -30.44 -6.45
CA ASN A 565 -14.21 -31.56 -5.88
C ASN A 565 -12.73 -31.45 -6.25
N SER A 566 -11.85 -32.16 -5.54
CA SER A 566 -10.44 -32.26 -5.89
C SER A 566 -9.94 -33.69 -5.88
N ILE A 567 -9.00 -33.98 -6.77
CA ILE A 567 -8.30 -35.26 -6.89
C ILE A 567 -6.82 -34.99 -7.10
N PHE A 568 -5.99 -35.95 -6.68
CA PHE A 568 -4.53 -35.88 -6.79
C PHE A 568 -3.96 -37.23 -7.25
N PRO A 569 -2.77 -37.24 -7.88
CA PRO A 569 -2.03 -38.45 -8.15
C PRO A 569 -1.70 -39.22 -6.86
N ASP A 570 -1.44 -40.51 -6.99
CA ASP A 570 -1.01 -41.37 -5.88
C ASP A 570 0.26 -40.83 -5.21
N ASP A 571 0.42 -41.14 -3.92
CA ASP A 571 1.60 -40.76 -3.15
C ASP A 571 2.90 -41.26 -3.79
N GLY A 572 3.87 -40.36 -3.94
CA GLY A 572 5.16 -40.64 -4.58
C GLY A 572 5.21 -40.26 -6.07
N PHE A 573 4.11 -39.82 -6.66
CA PHE A 573 4.10 -39.22 -8.00
C PHE A 573 3.91 -37.71 -7.91
N LYS A 574 4.67 -36.96 -8.72
CA LYS A 574 4.63 -35.50 -8.70
C LYS A 574 3.37 -34.94 -9.38
N ASP A 575 3.06 -35.47 -10.56
CA ASP A 575 1.94 -35.07 -11.41
C ASP A 575 1.28 -36.31 -12.06
N TRP A 576 0.15 -36.10 -12.74
CA TRP A 576 -0.64 -37.18 -13.33
C TRP A 576 0.11 -37.91 -14.42
N ASN A 577 0.89 -37.20 -15.24
CA ASN A 577 1.64 -37.82 -16.31
C ASN A 577 2.83 -38.66 -15.79
N ASP A 578 3.45 -38.25 -14.69
CA ASP A 578 4.48 -39.04 -14.04
C ASP A 578 3.90 -40.32 -13.40
N GLN A 579 2.67 -40.27 -12.84
CA GLN A 579 1.94 -41.49 -12.41
C GLN A 579 1.67 -42.44 -13.58
N LEU A 580 1.15 -41.94 -14.71
CA LEU A 580 0.93 -42.76 -15.91
C LEU A 580 2.22 -43.44 -16.38
N ARG A 581 3.36 -42.75 -16.27
CA ARG A 581 4.67 -43.23 -16.73
C ARG A 581 5.40 -44.08 -15.70
N GLY A 582 4.88 -44.21 -14.47
CA GLY A 582 5.56 -44.88 -13.36
C GLY A 582 6.82 -44.18 -12.89
N VAL A 583 6.94 -42.86 -13.10
CA VAL A 583 8.12 -42.06 -12.70
C VAL A 583 7.87 -41.45 -11.33
N ARG A 584 8.55 -41.93 -10.29
CA ARG A 584 8.43 -41.39 -8.93
C ARG A 584 9.27 -40.12 -8.75
N GLY A 585 8.72 -39.17 -7.99
CA GLY A 585 9.27 -37.83 -7.77
C GLY A 585 10.23 -37.71 -6.60
#